data_AF-A0A6H1R5X8-F1
#
_entry.id   AF-A0A6H1R5X8-F1
#
_cell.length_a   1.000
_cell.length_b   1.000
_cell.length_c   1.000
_cell.angle_alpha   90.00
_cell.angle_beta   90.00
_cell.angle_gamma   90.00
#
_symmetry.space_group_name_H-M   'P 1'
#
loop_
_entity.id
_entity.type
_entity.pdbx_description
1 polymer ?
#
loop_
_entity_poly.entity_id
_entity_poly.type
_entity_poly.pdbx_seq_one_letter_code
_entity_poly.pdbx_strand_id
1 'polypeptide(L)'
;MTARSAAGPTAANGSITLEGVCACASVESRRAAQRLITGICADGGRLYELADVEDGHRLAADVELDAAQSAAPISDTVFRWSIQLAAPDPRLYAPWESTSTGMPLPGTGGVDATDPGVNATEPGVDAGEPTNTGVARVYNGGNAPTSPLLTIRGPVVRPVVWAVDSSTTLSYSGTLGPADFLVINTGAFTAQGYPGYQPLLGGTANRRSLLTRDGPWPEVSPGGTEGFALSADGVNPDALLIVEHRQAWY
;
A
#
# COMPACT_ATOMS: atom_id res chain seq x y z
N MET A 1 7.52 -34.19 2.97
CA MET A 1 7.11 -33.35 1.83
C MET A 1 8.29 -32.42 1.55
N THR A 2 9.21 -32.83 0.69
CA THR A 2 10.40 -32.04 0.36
C THR A 2 10.14 -31.41 -0.99
N ALA A 3 9.53 -30.23 -1.00
CA ALA A 3 9.39 -29.43 -2.21
C ALA A 3 10.77 -28.84 -2.52
N ARG A 4 11.43 -29.35 -3.56
CA ARG A 4 12.52 -28.61 -4.20
C ARG A 4 11.87 -27.67 -5.21
N SER A 5 11.74 -26.40 -4.82
CA SER A 5 11.49 -25.30 -5.75
C SER A 5 12.74 -25.13 -6.61
N ALA A 6 12.59 -25.18 -7.93
CA ALA A 6 13.66 -24.94 -8.88
C ALA A 6 13.11 -24.07 -10.02
N ALA A 7 12.73 -22.84 -9.68
CA ALA A 7 12.66 -21.67 -10.56
C ALA A 7 12.14 -20.51 -9.70
N GLY A 8 12.96 -19.46 -9.53
CA GLY A 8 12.43 -18.18 -9.04
C GLY A 8 11.42 -17.64 -10.07
N PRO A 9 10.36 -16.94 -9.63
CA PRO A 9 9.36 -16.41 -10.53
C PRO A 9 9.98 -15.37 -11.47
N THR A 10 10.17 -15.71 -12.75
CA THR A 10 10.56 -14.74 -13.77
C THR A 10 9.30 -14.07 -14.32
N ALA A 11 8.98 -12.87 -13.82
CA ALA A 11 7.81 -12.09 -14.24
C ALA A 11 8.04 -11.40 -15.60
N ALA A 12 8.06 -12.15 -16.70
CA ALA A 12 7.87 -11.57 -18.03
C ALA A 12 6.36 -11.46 -18.28
N ASN A 13 5.83 -10.24 -18.41
CA ASN A 13 4.40 -9.92 -18.64
C ASN A 13 3.40 -10.22 -17.51
N GLY A 14 3.84 -10.28 -16.25
CA GLY A 14 2.94 -10.54 -15.10
C GLY A 14 2.39 -11.97 -15.07
N SER A 15 2.78 -12.86 -15.99
CA SER A 15 2.47 -14.28 -15.92
C SER A 15 3.50 -15.00 -15.06
N ILE A 16 3.04 -15.82 -14.12
CA ILE A 16 3.87 -16.60 -13.20
C ILE A 16 3.46 -18.06 -13.32
N THR A 17 4.41 -18.93 -13.66
CA THR A 17 4.17 -20.38 -13.68
C THR A 17 4.82 -21.02 -12.48
N LEU A 18 4.02 -21.66 -11.63
CA LEU A 18 4.50 -22.53 -10.56
C LEU A 18 4.42 -23.97 -11.05
N GLU A 19 5.51 -24.71 -10.96
CA GLU A 19 5.54 -26.11 -11.37
C GLU A 19 6.32 -26.97 -10.40
N GLY A 20 6.02 -28.27 -10.41
CA GLY A 20 6.74 -29.20 -9.56
C GLY A 20 6.31 -30.65 -9.75
N VAL A 21 6.93 -31.50 -8.95
CA VAL A 21 6.65 -32.94 -8.89
C VAL A 21 6.33 -33.30 -7.46
N CYS A 22 5.27 -34.07 -7.26
CA CYS A 22 4.86 -34.57 -5.95
C CYS A 22 4.98 -36.10 -5.95
N ALA A 23 5.72 -36.62 -4.97
CA ALA A 23 5.82 -38.04 -4.68
C ALA A 23 4.99 -38.37 -3.43
N CYS A 24 4.19 -39.43 -3.52
CA CYS A 24 3.23 -39.84 -2.50
C CYS A 24 3.50 -41.28 -2.05
N ALA A 25 3.06 -41.66 -0.85
CA ALA A 25 3.27 -43.01 -0.33
C ALA A 25 2.39 -44.08 -0.99
N SER A 26 1.25 -43.69 -1.57
CA SER A 26 0.26 -44.60 -2.18
C SER A 26 -0.50 -43.94 -3.32
N VAL A 27 -1.17 -44.75 -4.15
CA VAL A 27 -2.06 -44.29 -5.22
C VAL A 27 -3.21 -43.42 -4.68
N GLU A 28 -3.76 -43.78 -3.52
CA GLU A 28 -4.82 -43.03 -2.87
C GLU A 28 -4.33 -41.65 -2.41
N SER A 29 -3.15 -41.60 -1.77
CA SER A 29 -2.51 -40.35 -1.35
C SER A 29 -2.21 -39.45 -2.55
N ARG A 30 -1.78 -40.04 -3.67
CA ARG A 30 -1.56 -39.32 -4.94
C ARG A 30 -2.85 -38.69 -5.45
N ARG A 31 -3.95 -39.45 -5.50
CA ARG A 31 -5.26 -38.93 -5.94
C ARG A 31 -5.78 -37.82 -5.02
N ALA A 32 -5.59 -37.96 -3.71
CA ALA A 32 -5.95 -36.92 -2.75
C ALA A 32 -5.12 -35.64 -2.95
N ALA A 33 -3.80 -35.77 -3.10
CA ALA A 33 -2.90 -34.64 -3.35
C ALA A 33 -3.21 -33.93 -4.68
N GLN A 34 -3.54 -34.66 -5.74
CA GLN A 34 -3.97 -34.07 -7.02
C GLN A 34 -5.20 -33.18 -6.84
N ARG A 35 -6.22 -33.66 -6.11
CA ARG A 35 -7.44 -32.87 -5.85
C ARG A 35 -7.16 -31.59 -5.06
N LEU A 36 -6.23 -31.65 -4.11
CA LEU A 36 -5.81 -30.48 -3.34
C LEU A 36 -5.16 -29.44 -4.25
N ILE A 37 -4.22 -29.86 -5.10
CA ILE A 37 -3.52 -28.95 -6.02
C ILE A 37 -4.48 -28.31 -7.03
N THR A 38 -5.41 -29.08 -7.60
CA THR A 38 -6.42 -28.55 -8.53
C THR A 38 -7.47 -27.66 -7.84
N GLY A 39 -7.50 -27.62 -6.51
CA GLY A 39 -8.38 -26.74 -5.74
C GLY A 39 -7.73 -25.43 -5.29
N ILE A 40 -6.43 -25.25 -5.53
CA ILE A 40 -5.72 -24.01 -5.19
C ILE A 40 -6.23 -22.88 -6.09
N CYS A 41 -6.57 -21.74 -5.50
CA CYS A 41 -7.11 -20.57 -6.21
C CYS A 41 -8.36 -20.89 -7.05
N ALA A 42 -9.30 -21.66 -6.49
CA ALA A 42 -10.50 -22.11 -7.21
C ALA A 42 -11.45 -20.97 -7.64
N ASP A 43 -11.33 -19.78 -7.07
CA ASP A 43 -12.08 -18.59 -7.48
C ASP A 43 -11.21 -17.72 -8.39
N GLY A 44 -11.33 -17.94 -9.71
CA GLY A 44 -10.48 -17.27 -10.70
C GLY A 44 -10.63 -15.75 -10.77
N GLY A 45 -11.66 -15.15 -10.16
CA GLY A 45 -11.87 -13.70 -10.13
C GLY A 45 -11.34 -13.01 -8.87
N ARG A 46 -10.74 -13.78 -7.94
CA ARG A 46 -10.22 -13.26 -6.68
C ARG A 46 -8.70 -13.18 -6.73
N LEU A 47 -8.17 -12.08 -6.20
CA LEU A 47 -6.75 -11.95 -5.92
C LEU A 47 -6.36 -12.77 -4.68
N TYR A 48 -5.29 -13.54 -4.83
CA TYR A 48 -4.63 -14.33 -3.82
C TYR A 48 -3.22 -13.79 -3.61
N GLU A 49 -2.72 -13.86 -2.38
CA GLU A 49 -1.35 -13.48 -2.11
C GLU A 49 -0.40 -14.64 -2.49
N LEU A 50 0.53 -14.38 -3.40
CA LEU A 50 1.69 -15.21 -3.64
C LEU A 50 2.89 -14.58 -2.94
N ALA A 51 3.36 -15.20 -1.87
CA ALA A 51 4.49 -14.71 -1.09
C ALA A 51 5.68 -15.68 -1.14
N ASP A 52 6.88 -15.11 -1.18
CA ASP A 52 8.13 -15.82 -1.00
C ASP A 52 8.95 -15.18 0.13
N VAL A 53 9.85 -15.96 0.72
CA VAL A 53 10.80 -15.50 1.73
C VAL A 53 12.20 -15.77 1.21
N GLU A 54 12.86 -14.71 0.73
CA GLU A 54 14.23 -14.74 0.22
C GLU A 54 15.13 -13.92 1.15
N ASP A 55 16.26 -14.49 1.58
CA ASP A 55 17.23 -13.82 2.47
C ASP A 55 16.63 -13.18 3.74
N GLY A 56 15.54 -13.75 4.26
CA GLY A 56 14.83 -13.24 5.43
C GLY A 56 13.86 -12.09 5.15
N HIS A 57 13.74 -11.66 3.89
CA HIS A 57 12.78 -10.68 3.42
C HIS A 57 11.56 -11.38 2.81
N ARG A 58 10.38 -11.06 3.35
CA ARG A 58 9.11 -11.52 2.76
C ARG A 58 8.68 -10.55 1.67
N LEU A 59 8.55 -11.06 0.46
CA LEU A 59 8.00 -10.33 -0.68
C LEU A 59 6.73 -11.02 -1.17
N ALA A 60 5.73 -10.24 -1.58
CA ALA A 60 4.46 -10.76 -2.03
C ALA A 60 3.91 -10.01 -3.24
N ALA A 61 3.20 -10.73 -4.11
CA ALA A 61 2.38 -10.18 -5.18
C ALA A 61 0.94 -10.67 -5.04
N ASP A 62 0.00 -9.84 -5.50
CA ASP A 62 -1.41 -10.22 -5.61
C ASP A 62 -1.63 -10.87 -7.00
N VAL A 63 -2.08 -12.12 -7.00
CA VAL A 63 -2.20 -12.95 -8.21
C VAL A 63 -3.59 -13.57 -8.34
N GLU A 64 -4.00 -13.82 -9.57
CA GLU A 64 -5.20 -14.59 -9.91
C GLU A 64 -4.83 -15.77 -10.81
N LEU A 65 -5.76 -16.72 -10.96
CA LEU A 65 -5.54 -17.88 -11.81
C LEU A 65 -5.66 -17.49 -13.29
N ASP A 66 -4.60 -17.68 -14.07
CA ASP A 66 -4.56 -17.34 -15.50
C ASP A 66 -5.05 -18.50 -16.38
N ALA A 67 -4.73 -19.75 -15.98
CA ALA A 67 -5.18 -20.95 -16.66
C ALA A 67 -5.51 -22.08 -15.69
N ALA A 68 -6.30 -23.03 -16.16
CA ALA A 68 -6.67 -24.22 -15.38
C ALA A 68 -5.41 -24.97 -14.89
N GLN A 69 -5.44 -25.35 -13.62
CA GLN A 69 -4.37 -26.08 -12.96
C GLN A 69 -4.20 -27.46 -13.62
N SER A 70 -2.95 -27.90 -13.76
CA SER A 70 -2.62 -29.22 -14.29
C SER A 70 -2.01 -30.10 -13.21
N ALA A 71 -2.43 -31.37 -13.16
CA ALA A 71 -1.90 -32.37 -12.24
C ALA A 71 -1.85 -33.75 -12.93
N ALA A 72 -0.84 -33.99 -13.76
CA ALA A 72 -0.70 -35.19 -14.58
C ALA A 72 0.11 -36.30 -13.87
N PRO A 73 -0.41 -37.54 -13.76
CA PRO A 73 0.34 -38.64 -13.19
C PRO A 73 1.57 -38.98 -14.04
N ILE A 74 2.70 -39.24 -13.38
CA ILE A 74 3.92 -39.81 -13.98
C ILE A 74 3.96 -41.32 -13.71
N SER A 75 3.58 -41.72 -12.49
CA SER A 75 3.48 -43.12 -12.06
C SER A 75 2.34 -43.28 -11.04
N ASP A 76 2.18 -44.49 -10.49
CA ASP A 76 1.18 -44.79 -9.46
C ASP A 76 1.27 -43.89 -8.22
N THR A 77 2.48 -43.43 -7.88
CA THR A 77 2.78 -42.66 -6.68
C THR A 77 3.36 -41.28 -6.96
N VAL A 78 3.57 -40.90 -8.22
CA VAL A 78 4.20 -39.64 -8.59
C VAL A 78 3.37 -38.89 -9.62
N PHE A 79 3.25 -37.58 -9.49
CA PHE A 79 2.61 -36.73 -10.49
C PHE A 79 3.33 -35.39 -10.65
N ARG A 80 3.26 -34.82 -11.85
CA ARG A 80 3.69 -33.45 -12.16
C ARG A 80 2.51 -32.51 -12.03
N TRP A 81 2.76 -31.31 -11.53
CA TRP A 81 1.75 -30.27 -11.47
C TRP A 81 2.27 -28.95 -12.03
N SER A 82 1.34 -28.11 -12.49
CA SER A 82 1.60 -26.75 -12.97
C SER A 82 0.39 -25.87 -12.67
N ILE A 83 0.64 -24.65 -12.21
CA ILE A 83 -0.34 -23.61 -11.94
C ILE A 83 0.14 -22.35 -12.68
N GLN A 84 -0.70 -21.80 -13.55
CA GLN A 84 -0.43 -20.53 -14.23
C GLN A 84 -1.22 -19.43 -13.53
N LEU A 85 -0.51 -18.40 -13.11
CA LEU A 85 -1.01 -17.27 -12.37
C LEU A 85 -0.75 -15.99 -13.16
N ALA A 86 -1.66 -15.03 -13.07
CA ALA A 86 -1.48 -13.68 -13.57
C ALA A 86 -1.37 -12.74 -12.37
N ALA A 87 -0.44 -11.81 -12.42
CA ALA A 87 -0.27 -10.73 -11.47
C ALA A 87 -0.72 -9.42 -12.15
N PRO A 88 -1.96 -8.94 -11.90
CA PRO A 88 -2.42 -7.69 -12.49
C PRO A 88 -1.51 -6.51 -12.15
N ASP A 89 -0.95 -6.53 -10.93
CA ASP A 89 0.18 -5.70 -10.53
C ASP A 89 1.46 -6.56 -10.55
N PRO A 90 2.41 -6.30 -11.46
CA PRO A 90 3.62 -7.12 -11.58
C PRO A 90 4.64 -6.87 -10.46
N ARG A 91 4.38 -5.95 -9.53
CA ARG A 91 5.32 -5.56 -8.48
C ARG A 91 5.28 -6.54 -7.30
N LEU A 92 6.45 -6.83 -6.75
CA LEU A 92 6.63 -7.53 -5.48
C LEU A 92 6.69 -6.52 -4.34
N TYR A 93 6.02 -6.83 -3.24
CA TYR A 93 5.86 -5.90 -2.13
C TYR A 93 6.32 -6.47 -0.80
N ALA A 94 7.01 -5.62 -0.03
CA ALA A 94 7.25 -5.86 1.39
C ALA A 94 5.95 -5.74 2.21
N PRO A 95 5.96 -6.16 3.48
CA PRO A 95 4.87 -5.86 4.41
C PRO A 95 4.54 -4.36 4.49
N TRP A 96 3.30 -4.05 4.85
CA TRP A 96 2.86 -2.67 5.03
C TRP A 96 3.57 -2.00 6.21
N GLU A 97 4.00 -0.77 5.99
CA GLU A 97 4.51 0.17 6.97
C GLU A 97 3.47 1.27 7.16
N SER A 98 3.39 1.82 8.37
CA SER A 98 2.43 2.88 8.70
C SER A 98 3.13 3.99 9.46
N THR A 99 2.87 5.22 9.03
CA THR A 99 3.31 6.44 9.72
C THR A 99 2.12 7.40 9.78
N SER A 100 2.15 8.33 10.72
CA SER A 100 1.04 9.28 10.87
C SER A 100 1.53 10.64 11.31
N THR A 101 0.75 11.66 10.99
CA THR A 101 0.98 13.03 11.42
C THR A 101 -0.35 13.75 11.64
N GLY A 102 -0.41 14.62 12.65
CA GLY A 102 -1.50 15.59 12.78
C GLY A 102 -1.29 16.80 11.86
N MET A 103 -2.18 17.78 11.96
CA MET A 103 -1.94 19.07 11.31
C MET A 103 -0.72 19.79 11.92
N PRO A 104 -0.03 20.64 11.16
CA PRO A 104 0.98 21.54 11.72
C PRO A 104 0.36 22.39 12.82
N LEU A 105 0.94 22.35 14.02
CA LEU A 105 0.56 23.20 15.14
C LEU A 105 1.71 24.18 15.43
N PRO A 106 1.41 25.44 15.80
CA PRO A 106 2.44 26.33 16.30
C PRO A 106 3.12 25.70 17.52
N GLY A 107 4.42 25.97 17.69
CA GLY A 107 5.20 25.50 18.83
C GLY A 107 4.60 25.93 20.17
N THR A 108 4.86 25.16 21.22
CA THR A 108 4.42 25.52 22.57
C THR A 108 5.51 26.33 23.26
N GLY A 109 5.24 27.62 23.52
CA GLY A 109 6.26 28.56 23.97
C GLY A 109 6.99 29.19 22.78
N GLY A 110 7.49 30.41 22.95
CA GLY A 110 8.08 31.22 21.89
C GLY A 110 7.38 32.57 21.73
N VAL A 111 8.04 33.52 21.06
CA VAL A 111 7.50 34.87 20.83
C VAL A 111 6.65 34.86 19.55
N ASP A 112 5.42 35.38 19.61
CA ASP A 112 4.56 35.50 18.43
C ASP A 112 5.15 36.55 17.48
N ALA A 113 5.77 36.08 16.40
CA ALA A 113 6.38 36.90 15.35
C ALA A 113 5.38 37.75 14.56
N THR A 114 4.07 37.53 14.74
CA THR A 114 3.01 38.33 14.10
C THR A 114 2.52 39.50 14.95
N ASP A 115 2.95 39.58 16.22
CA ASP A 115 2.71 40.74 17.08
C ASP A 115 3.52 41.93 16.53
N PRO A 116 2.90 43.10 16.25
CA PRO A 116 3.57 44.27 15.68
C PRO A 116 4.77 44.82 16.48
N GLY A 117 5.05 44.30 17.68
CA GLY A 117 6.26 44.61 18.46
C GLY A 117 7.41 43.60 18.36
N VAL A 118 7.24 42.48 17.65
CA VAL A 118 8.21 41.36 17.61
C VAL A 118 8.83 41.25 16.23
N ASN A 119 10.14 41.47 16.12
CA ASN A 119 10.90 41.22 14.91
C ASN A 119 11.59 39.86 15.02
N ALA A 120 11.07 38.84 14.32
CA ALA A 120 11.62 37.48 14.31
C ALA A 120 13.06 37.36 13.74
N THR A 121 13.61 38.45 13.18
CA THR A 121 15.01 38.50 12.71
C THR A 121 15.98 39.08 13.74
N GLU A 122 15.49 39.58 14.88
CA GLU A 122 16.34 40.06 15.98
C GLU A 122 17.02 38.87 16.71
N PRO A 123 18.33 38.96 17.01
CA PRO A 123 19.02 37.95 17.81
C PRO A 123 18.37 37.78 19.19
N GLY A 124 18.05 36.53 19.58
CA GLY A 124 17.49 36.21 20.90
C GLY A 124 15.97 36.02 20.95
N VAL A 125 15.28 36.12 19.81
CA VAL A 125 13.88 35.70 19.69
C VAL A 125 13.82 34.18 19.53
N ASP A 126 13.33 33.49 20.56
CA ASP A 126 13.03 32.06 20.51
C ASP A 126 11.61 31.87 19.96
N ALA A 127 11.47 31.24 18.79
CA ALA A 127 10.17 30.95 18.18
C ALA A 127 9.50 29.69 18.77
N GLY A 128 10.18 29.01 19.69
CA GLY A 128 9.79 27.72 20.22
C GLY A 128 10.05 26.57 19.25
N GLU A 129 10.01 25.35 19.79
CA GLU A 129 10.09 24.13 18.99
C GLU A 129 8.68 23.72 18.50
N PRO A 130 8.51 23.40 17.20
CA PRO A 130 7.24 22.92 16.69
C PRO A 130 6.88 21.60 17.37
N THR A 131 5.67 21.50 17.92
CA THR A 131 5.21 20.30 18.61
C THR A 131 4.99 19.11 17.67
N ASN A 132 4.71 19.37 16.39
CA ASN A 132 4.64 18.39 15.32
C ASN A 132 5.10 19.06 14.02
N THR A 133 5.97 18.40 13.24
CA THR A 133 6.41 18.88 11.93
C THR A 133 5.27 18.92 10.91
N GLY A 134 4.17 18.21 11.17
CA GLY A 134 2.99 18.14 10.29
C GLY A 134 3.23 17.34 9.02
N VAL A 135 4.33 16.57 8.96
CA VAL A 135 4.73 15.78 7.78
C VAL A 135 5.01 14.34 8.19
N ALA A 136 4.29 13.40 7.58
CA ALA A 136 4.56 11.98 7.64
C ALA A 136 5.48 11.59 6.47
N ARG A 137 6.71 11.15 6.74
CA ARG A 137 7.66 10.74 5.70
C ARG A 137 7.69 9.22 5.55
N VAL A 138 7.65 8.76 4.31
CA VAL A 138 7.73 7.34 3.93
C VAL A 138 8.91 7.11 2.99
N TYR A 139 9.51 5.93 3.08
CA TYR A 139 10.68 5.53 2.29
C TYR A 139 10.39 4.25 1.51
N ASN A 140 10.79 4.24 0.24
CA ASN A 140 10.73 3.05 -0.60
C ASN A 140 12.16 2.56 -0.90
N GLY A 141 12.60 1.51 -0.20
CA GLY A 141 13.92 0.91 -0.41
C GLY A 141 14.02 0.01 -1.65
N GLY A 142 12.91 -0.20 -2.37
CA GLY A 142 12.87 -1.06 -3.53
C GLY A 142 13.20 -0.36 -4.85
N ASN A 143 13.20 -1.15 -5.93
CA ASN A 143 13.55 -0.71 -7.29
C ASN A 143 12.32 -0.41 -8.18
N ALA A 144 11.10 -0.57 -7.66
CA ALA A 144 9.85 -0.20 -8.32
C ALA A 144 9.15 0.94 -7.55
N PRO A 145 8.41 1.84 -8.22
CA PRO A 145 7.63 2.87 -7.53
C PRO A 145 6.48 2.23 -6.74
N THR A 146 6.08 2.86 -5.64
CA THR A 146 4.98 2.39 -4.79
C THR A 146 3.98 3.51 -4.52
N SER A 147 2.70 3.15 -4.44
CA SER A 147 1.61 4.10 -4.20
C SER A 147 1.08 3.92 -2.78
N PRO A 148 1.08 4.97 -1.94
CA PRO A 148 0.56 4.86 -0.58
C PRO A 148 -0.97 4.77 -0.52
N LEU A 149 -1.45 4.27 0.61
CA LEU A 149 -2.82 4.36 1.06
C LEU A 149 -2.89 5.48 2.11
N LEU A 150 -3.71 6.49 1.85
CA LEU A 150 -3.83 7.66 2.72
C LEU A 150 -5.15 7.57 3.49
N THR A 151 -5.11 7.63 4.81
CA THR A 151 -6.31 7.67 5.64
C THR A 151 -6.37 8.97 6.43
N ILE A 152 -7.41 9.77 6.19
CA ILE A 152 -7.69 11.00 6.94
C ILE A 152 -8.76 10.70 7.98
N ARG A 153 -8.48 10.93 9.27
CA ARG A 153 -9.45 10.83 10.36
C ARG A 153 -9.91 12.22 10.79
N GLY A 154 -11.23 12.39 10.91
CA GLY A 154 -11.83 13.62 11.40
C GLY A 154 -11.73 13.78 12.92
N PRO A 155 -12.15 14.92 13.46
CA PRO A 155 -12.96 15.95 12.79
C PRO A 155 -12.14 16.91 11.91
N VAL A 156 -12.54 17.10 10.65
CA VAL A 156 -11.88 18.05 9.72
C VAL A 156 -12.81 18.52 8.60
N VAL A 157 -12.71 19.81 8.23
CA VAL A 157 -13.50 20.44 7.16
C VAL A 157 -12.59 20.73 5.97
N ARG A 158 -12.99 20.27 4.78
CA ARG A 158 -12.24 20.39 3.51
C ARG A 158 -10.76 20.01 3.64
N PRO A 159 -10.41 18.79 4.07
CA PRO A 159 -9.03 18.38 4.21
C PRO A 159 -8.30 18.36 2.87
N VAL A 160 -7.04 18.78 2.89
CA VAL A 160 -6.10 18.76 1.78
C VAL A 160 -4.84 18.01 2.20
N VAL A 161 -4.50 16.96 1.47
CA VAL A 161 -3.23 16.24 1.64
C VAL A 161 -2.23 16.75 0.61
N TRP A 162 -1.04 17.11 1.08
CA TRP A 162 0.08 17.54 0.25
C TRP A 162 1.11 16.42 0.19
N ALA A 163 1.41 15.95 -1.02
CA ALA A 163 2.63 15.20 -1.28
C ALA A 163 3.74 16.23 -1.52
N VAL A 164 4.59 16.40 -0.51
CA VAL A 164 5.48 17.55 -0.33
C VAL A 164 6.56 17.60 -1.40
N ASP A 165 7.17 16.44 -1.70
CA ASP A 165 8.35 16.38 -2.56
C ASP A 165 7.93 16.37 -4.04
N SER A 166 6.81 15.71 -4.35
CA SER A 166 6.18 15.68 -5.68
C SER A 166 5.27 16.87 -6.00
N SER A 167 5.06 17.78 -5.04
CA SER A 167 4.20 18.97 -5.16
C SER A 167 2.78 18.68 -5.64
N THR A 168 2.23 17.51 -5.29
CA THR A 168 0.86 17.11 -5.63
C THR A 168 -0.08 17.42 -4.48
N THR A 169 -1.30 17.88 -4.79
CA THR A 169 -2.35 18.07 -3.78
C THR A 169 -3.56 17.17 -4.03
N LEU A 170 -4.13 16.67 -2.94
CA LEU A 170 -5.39 15.93 -2.91
C LEU A 170 -6.37 16.68 -2.01
N SER A 171 -7.31 17.40 -2.62
CA SER A 171 -8.27 18.27 -1.95
C SER A 171 -9.64 17.60 -1.90
N TYR A 172 -10.14 17.32 -0.70
CA TYR A 172 -11.48 16.79 -0.48
C TYR A 172 -12.43 17.92 -0.10
N SER A 173 -13.54 18.10 -0.82
CA SER A 173 -14.49 19.20 -0.58
C SER A 173 -15.53 18.93 0.52
N GLY A 174 -15.50 17.74 1.14
CA GLY A 174 -16.44 17.35 2.19
C GLY A 174 -15.97 17.70 3.62
N THR A 175 -16.74 17.25 4.60
CA THR A 175 -16.43 17.35 6.04
C THR A 175 -16.40 15.94 6.63
N LEU A 176 -15.43 15.67 7.50
CA LEU A 176 -15.32 14.45 8.29
C LEU A 176 -15.67 14.78 9.74
N GLY A 177 -16.64 14.06 10.31
CA GLY A 177 -16.93 14.12 11.74
C GLY A 177 -15.90 13.38 12.60
N PRO A 178 -16.04 13.40 13.94
CA PRO A 178 -15.06 12.80 14.86
C PRO A 178 -14.85 11.29 14.72
N ALA A 179 -15.83 10.56 14.18
CA ALA A 179 -15.75 9.12 13.93
C ALA A 179 -15.52 8.77 12.45
N ASP A 180 -15.51 9.78 11.57
CA ASP A 180 -15.38 9.56 10.14
C ASP A 180 -13.91 9.41 9.75
N PHE A 181 -13.68 8.55 8.77
CA PHE A 181 -12.40 8.43 8.10
C PHE A 181 -12.59 8.34 6.59
N LEU A 182 -11.66 8.93 5.85
CA LEU A 182 -11.59 8.90 4.40
C LEU A 182 -10.32 8.16 3.99
N VAL A 183 -10.47 7.01 3.33
CA VAL A 183 -9.36 6.25 2.76
C VAL A 183 -9.19 6.61 1.30
N ILE A 184 -7.99 6.94 0.87
CA ILE A 184 -7.65 7.30 -0.51
C ILE A 184 -6.52 6.37 -0.97
N ASN A 185 -6.84 5.44 -1.86
CA ASN A 185 -5.82 4.65 -2.54
C ASN A 185 -5.24 5.48 -3.70
N THR A 186 -3.95 5.81 -3.63
CA THR A 186 -3.28 6.60 -4.69
C THR A 186 -2.74 5.75 -5.83
N GLY A 187 -2.84 4.42 -5.76
CA GLY A 187 -2.39 3.50 -6.80
C GLY A 187 -3.50 3.10 -7.77
N ALA A 188 -3.10 2.53 -8.91
CA ALA A 188 -4.03 1.98 -9.91
C ALA A 188 -4.68 0.67 -9.46
N PHE A 189 -3.99 -0.09 -8.62
CA PHE A 189 -4.38 -1.44 -8.21
C PHE A 189 -5.06 -1.43 -6.84
N THR A 190 -5.82 -2.49 -6.57
CA THR A 190 -6.45 -2.68 -5.26
C THR A 190 -5.37 -2.86 -4.19
N ALA A 191 -5.48 -2.13 -3.09
CA ALA A 191 -4.56 -2.19 -1.96
C ALA A 191 -5.35 -2.33 -0.66
N GLN A 192 -5.05 -3.34 0.16
CA GLN A 192 -5.81 -3.68 1.38
C GLN A 192 -7.34 -3.76 1.17
N GLY A 193 -7.79 -4.20 -0.01
CA GLY A 193 -9.21 -4.25 -0.37
C GLY A 193 -9.82 -2.92 -0.83
N TYR A 194 -9.05 -1.83 -0.85
CA TYR A 194 -9.49 -0.54 -1.37
C TYR A 194 -9.17 -0.42 -2.87
N PRO A 195 -10.16 -0.16 -3.74
CA PRO A 195 -9.96 -0.01 -5.17
C PRO A 195 -9.06 1.19 -5.50
N GLY A 196 -8.29 1.06 -6.59
CA GLY A 196 -7.36 2.08 -7.03
C GLY A 196 -8.03 3.41 -7.37
N TYR A 197 -7.35 4.53 -7.05
CA TYR A 197 -7.76 5.90 -7.35
C TYR A 197 -9.13 6.32 -6.81
N GLN A 198 -9.59 5.68 -5.73
CA GLN A 198 -10.90 5.96 -5.13
C GLN A 198 -10.77 6.44 -3.67
N PRO A 199 -11.41 7.57 -3.34
CA PRO A 199 -11.63 7.96 -1.95
C PRO A 199 -12.91 7.29 -1.42
N LEU A 200 -12.79 6.59 -0.29
CA LEU A 200 -13.88 5.86 0.36
C LEU A 200 -14.10 6.39 1.78
N LEU A 201 -15.27 6.97 2.02
CA LEU A 201 -15.72 7.39 3.34
C LEU A 201 -16.19 6.16 4.12
N GLY A 202 -15.69 5.99 5.35
CA GLY A 202 -15.98 4.81 6.16
C GLY A 202 -15.53 3.50 5.49
N GLY A 203 -14.56 3.58 4.58
CA GLY A 203 -14.01 2.44 3.83
C GLY A 203 -14.93 1.85 2.74
N THR A 204 -16.14 2.39 2.52
CA THR A 204 -17.12 1.79 1.58
C THR A 204 -17.82 2.80 0.68
N ALA A 205 -18.14 4.01 1.17
CA ALA A 205 -18.89 4.98 0.40
C ALA A 205 -17.97 5.77 -0.54
N ASN A 206 -18.08 5.55 -1.85
CA ASN A 206 -17.27 6.23 -2.85
C ASN A 206 -17.57 7.74 -2.89
N ARG A 207 -16.51 8.56 -2.74
CA ARG A 207 -16.55 10.03 -2.76
C ARG A 207 -15.71 10.63 -3.88
N ARG A 208 -15.47 9.90 -4.97
CA ARG A 208 -14.56 10.32 -6.05
C ARG A 208 -14.88 11.68 -6.63
N SER A 209 -16.16 12.04 -6.71
CA SER A 209 -16.62 13.35 -7.19
C SER A 209 -16.29 14.53 -6.26
N LEU A 210 -15.97 14.26 -4.99
CA LEU A 210 -15.59 15.26 -4.00
C LEU A 210 -14.07 15.41 -3.84
N LEU A 211 -13.28 14.57 -4.51
CA LEU A 211 -11.82 14.63 -4.48
C LEU A 211 -11.30 15.26 -5.77
N THR A 212 -10.67 16.40 -5.61
CA THR A 212 -9.89 17.07 -6.66
C THR A 212 -8.42 16.82 -6.42
N ARG A 213 -7.66 16.68 -7.50
CA ARG A 213 -6.22 16.51 -7.45
C ARG A 213 -5.57 17.54 -8.36
N ASP A 214 -4.51 18.16 -7.89
CA ASP A 214 -3.60 18.98 -8.70
C ASP A 214 -2.26 18.26 -8.81
N GLY A 215 -1.85 17.90 -10.03
CA GLY A 215 -0.70 17.02 -10.28
C GLY A 215 -1.05 15.55 -10.59
N PRO A 216 -0.05 14.66 -10.73
CA PRO A 216 -0.22 13.20 -10.84
C PRO A 216 -0.69 12.58 -9.52
N TRP A 217 -1.01 11.28 -9.47
CA TRP A 217 -1.29 10.65 -8.18
C TRP A 217 0.01 10.51 -7.39
N PRO A 218 0.00 10.73 -6.05
CA PRO A 218 1.21 10.57 -5.27
C PRO A 218 1.78 9.15 -5.35
N GLU A 219 3.09 9.06 -5.60
CA GLU A 219 3.88 7.84 -5.61
C GLU A 219 5.21 8.08 -4.90
N VAL A 220 5.75 7.07 -4.23
CA VAL A 220 7.08 7.09 -3.62
C VAL A 220 8.05 6.46 -4.62
N SER A 221 9.00 7.26 -5.09
CA SER A 221 9.99 6.84 -6.09
C SER A 221 10.87 5.68 -5.58
N PRO A 222 11.41 4.84 -6.48
CA PRO A 222 12.39 3.81 -6.12
C PRO A 222 13.61 4.42 -5.41
N GLY A 223 14.03 3.82 -4.29
CA GLY A 223 15.11 4.35 -3.45
C GLY A 223 14.86 5.73 -2.84
N GLY A 224 13.63 6.25 -2.95
CA GLY A 224 13.25 7.62 -2.62
C GLY A 224 12.44 7.74 -1.33
N THR A 225 12.28 8.98 -0.89
CA THR A 225 11.39 9.37 0.22
C THR A 225 10.31 10.31 -0.32
N GLU A 226 9.11 10.24 0.23
CA GLU A 226 8.05 11.23 -0.01
C GLU A 226 7.47 11.67 1.35
N GLY A 227 7.28 12.98 1.51
CA GLY A 227 6.56 13.57 2.64
C GLY A 227 5.07 13.79 2.35
N PHE A 228 4.23 13.54 3.35
CA PHE A 228 2.79 13.80 3.28
C PHE A 228 2.35 14.71 4.43
N ALA A 229 1.71 15.82 4.11
CA ALA A 229 1.22 16.79 5.09
C ALA A 229 -0.31 16.94 5.01
N LEU A 230 -0.95 17.19 6.15
CA LEU A 230 -2.38 17.45 6.25
C LEU A 230 -2.63 18.94 6.52
N SER A 231 -3.54 19.52 5.75
CA SER A 231 -4.08 20.86 5.98
C SER A 231 -5.59 20.86 5.78
N ALA A 232 -6.26 21.95 6.17
CA ALA A 232 -7.71 22.11 6.09
C ALA A 232 -8.08 23.60 6.22
N ASP A 233 -9.37 23.94 6.12
CA ASP A 233 -9.83 25.32 6.34
C ASP A 233 -9.59 25.84 7.76
N GLY A 234 -9.45 24.93 8.72
CA GLY A 234 -9.21 25.23 10.12
C GLY A 234 -8.33 24.16 10.74
N VAL A 235 -7.43 24.60 11.61
CA VAL A 235 -6.55 23.69 12.35
C VAL A 235 -7.39 22.92 13.37
N ASN A 236 -7.29 21.60 13.34
CA ASN A 236 -7.87 20.72 14.34
C ASN A 236 -6.80 19.77 14.89
N PRO A 237 -6.46 19.84 16.19
CA PRO A 237 -5.44 18.98 16.78
C PRO A 237 -5.83 17.49 16.80
N ASP A 238 -7.12 17.17 16.69
CA ASP A 238 -7.62 15.78 16.68
C ASP A 238 -7.62 15.17 15.26
N ALA A 239 -7.43 15.98 14.21
CA ALA A 239 -7.36 15.49 12.84
C ALA A 239 -6.01 14.80 12.58
N LEU A 240 -6.08 13.61 11.99
CA LEU A 240 -4.91 12.75 11.77
C LEU A 240 -4.84 12.29 10.32
N LEU A 241 -3.67 12.39 9.72
CA LEU A 241 -3.31 11.71 8.48
C LEU A 241 -2.47 10.48 8.81
N ILE A 242 -2.92 9.32 8.34
CA ILE A 242 -2.17 8.07 8.37
C ILE A 242 -1.76 7.77 6.94
N VAL A 243 -0.47 7.48 6.74
CA VAL A 243 0.11 7.07 5.47
C VAL A 243 0.57 5.65 5.65
N GLU A 244 -0.03 4.75 4.89
CA GLU A 244 0.40 3.37 4.80
C GLU A 244 1.07 3.17 3.44
N HIS A 245 2.24 2.55 3.42
CA HIS A 245 2.94 2.21 2.19
C HIS A 245 3.62 0.85 2.33
N ARG A 246 4.07 0.33 1.20
CA ARG A 246 4.85 -0.91 1.13
C ARG A 246 6.01 -0.67 0.17
N GLN A 247 7.21 -1.08 0.54
CA GLN A 247 8.36 -1.02 -0.37
C GLN A 247 8.10 -1.97 -1.55
N ALA A 248 8.57 -1.62 -2.75
CA ALA A 248 8.20 -2.31 -3.99
C ALA A 248 9.38 -2.65 -4.90
N TRP A 249 9.36 -3.85 -5.48
CA TRP A 249 10.36 -4.37 -6.41
C TRP A 249 9.71 -4.90 -7.70
N TYR A 250 10.50 -5.01 -8.77
CA TYR A 250 10.16 -5.78 -9.98
C TYR A 250 10.70 -7.21 -9.91
#